data_AF-U2CUM5-F1
#
_entry.id   AF-U2CUM5-F1
#
_cell.length_a   1.000
_cell.length_b   1.000
_cell.length_c   1.000
_cell.angle_alpha   90.00
_cell.angle_beta   90.00
_cell.angle_gamma   90.00
#
_symmetry.space_group_name_H-M   'P 1'
#
loop_
_entity.id
_entity.type
_entity.pdbx_description
1 polymer ?
#
loop_
_entity_poly.entity_id
_entity_poly.type
_entity_poly.pdbx_seq_one_letter_code
_entity_poly.pdbx_strand_id
1 'polypeptide(L)' 'MSELEDLLKDVEILRGQLEKLISEKNGDLVDTEVVTASKILNAALNQYNKFIQEKFNKS' A
#
# COMPACT_ATOMS: atom_id res chain seq x y z
N MET A 1 -7.57 -18.25 -1.52
CA MET A 1 -7.70 -16.83 -1.21
C MET A 1 -8.36 -16.17 -2.39
N SER A 2 -9.24 -15.20 -2.16
CA SER A 2 -9.81 -14.39 -3.23
C SER A 2 -8.78 -13.33 -3.66
N GLU A 3 -8.85 -12.88 -4.92
CA GLU A 3 -8.01 -11.79 -5.45
C GLU A 3 -8.03 -10.52 -4.55
N LEU A 4 -9.15 -10.29 -3.85
CA LEU A 4 -9.28 -9.20 -2.88
C LEU A 4 -8.44 -9.42 -1.62
N GLU A 5 -8.39 -10.66 -1.12
CA GLU A 5 -7.61 -11.01 0.07
C GLU A 5 -6.10 -10.91 -0.23
N ASP A 6 -5.68 -11.32 -1.43
CA ASP A 6 -4.30 -11.21 -1.86
C ASP A 6 -3.88 -9.73 -1.96
N LEU A 7 -4.73 -8.89 -2.55
CA LEU A 7 -4.49 -7.45 -2.66
C LEU A 7 -4.46 -6.74 -1.29
N LEU A 8 -5.31 -7.15 -0.36
CA LEU A 8 -5.28 -6.65 1.02
C LEU A 8 -4.00 -7.07 1.74
N LYS A 9 -3.54 -8.30 1.53
CA LYS A 9 -2.29 -8.81 2.11
C LYS A 9 -1.08 -8.05 1.60
N ASP A 10 -1.04 -7.71 0.31
CA ASP A 10 0.03 -6.91 -0.28
C ASP A 10 0.07 -5.50 0.33
N VAL A 11 -1.09 -4.87 0.53
CA VAL A 11 -1.18 -3.56 1.22
C VAL A 11 -0.61 -3.64 2.64
N GLU A 12 -0.96 -4.68 3.41
CA GLU A 12 -0.44 -4.85 4.77
C GLU A 12 1.07 -5.09 4.81
N ILE A 13 1.60 -5.88 3.89
CA ILE A 13 3.05 -6.11 3.76
C ILE A 13 3.77 -4.79 3.44
N LEU A 14 3.28 -4.04 2.44
CA LEU A 14 3.86 -2.77 2.04
C LEU A 14 3.79 -1.73 3.16
N ARG A 15 2.70 -1.70 3.94
CA ARG A 15 2.56 -0.85 5.12
C ARG A 15 3.62 -1.16 6.17
N GLY A 16 3.79 -2.43 6.53
CA GLY A 16 4.80 -2.84 7.50
C GLY A 16 6.23 -2.56 7.03
N GLN A 17 6.50 -2.73 5.73
CA GLN A 17 7.79 -2.36 5.14
C GLN A 17 8.05 -0.86 5.20
N LEU A 18 7.05 -0.02 4.92
CA LEU A 18 7.17 1.42 5.01
C LEU A 18 7.40 1.89 6.45
N GLU A 19 6.65 1.35 7.42
CA GLU A 19 6.82 1.68 8.85
C GLU A 19 8.23 1.33 9.35
N LYS A 20 8.76 0.16 8.93
CA LYS A 20 10.14 -0.25 9.21
C LYS A 20 11.15 0.70 8.58
N LEU A 21 10.97 1.06 7.31
CA LEU A 21 11.86 1.95 6.58
C LEU A 21 11.88 3.35 7.20
N ILE A 22 10.73 3.91 7.56
CA ILE A 22 10.64 5.20 8.27
C ILE A 22 11.43 5.14 9.57
N SER A 23 11.30 4.05 10.32
CA SER A 23 12.06 3.84 11.57
C SER A 23 13.57 3.75 11.32
N GLU A 24 14.01 3.03 10.29
CA GLU A 24 15.42 2.90 9.90
C GLU A 24 16.02 4.22 9.40
N LYS A 25 15.20 5.10 8.85
CA LYS A 25 15.57 6.45 8.39
C LYS A 25 15.37 7.52 9.45
N ASN A 26 15.24 7.15 10.73
CA ASN A 26 15.06 8.08 11.86
C ASN A 26 13.84 9.01 11.70
N GLY A 27 12.78 8.55 11.03
CA GLY A 27 11.59 9.36 10.77
C GLY A 27 11.73 10.36 9.63
N ASP A 28 12.78 10.28 8.81
CA ASP A 28 12.93 11.14 7.64
C ASP A 28 11.92 10.76 6.54
N LEU A 29 10.81 11.50 6.50
CA LEU A 29 9.74 11.27 5.53
C LEU A 29 10.07 11.79 4.12
N VAL A 30 11.12 12.60 3.96
CA VAL A 30 11.55 13.12 2.65
C VAL A 30 12.72 12.33 2.07
N ASP A 31 13.26 11.35 2.83
CA ASP A 31 14.20 10.37 2.30
C ASP A 31 13.64 9.72 1.03
N THR A 32 14.49 9.59 0.02
CA THR A 32 14.06 9.16 -1.32
C THR A 32 13.49 7.74 -1.31
N GLU A 33 14.00 6.86 -0.45
CA GLU A 33 13.50 5.49 -0.31
C GLU A 33 12.14 5.49 0.38
N VAL A 34 11.97 6.31 1.43
CA VAL A 34 10.67 6.46 2.13
C VAL A 34 9.61 7.02 1.19
N VAL A 35 9.94 8.03 0.39
CA VAL A 35 9.04 8.59 -0.64
C VAL A 35 8.69 7.54 -1.69
N THR A 36 9.66 6.73 -2.11
CA THR A 36 9.45 5.68 -3.11
C THR A 36 8.55 4.57 -2.58
N ALA A 37 8.82 4.07 -1.37
CA ALA A 37 7.98 3.09 -0.69
C ALA A 37 6.55 3.61 -0.47
N SER A 38 6.40 4.88 -0.09
CA SER A 38 5.09 5.54 0.05
C SER A 38 4.31 5.57 -1.26
N LYS A 39 4.97 5.85 -2.39
CA LYS A 39 4.34 5.83 -3.72
C LYS A 39 3.88 4.42 -4.12
N ILE A 40 4.66 3.39 -3.79
CA ILE A 40 4.32 1.99 -4.06
C ILE A 40 3.08 1.58 -3.24
N LEU A 41 3.07 1.87 -1.93
CA LEU A 41 1.92 1.60 -1.08
C LEU A 41 0.66 2.32 -1.59
N ASN A 42 0.78 3.59 -1.99
CA ASN A 42 -0.33 4.34 -2.55
C ASN A 42 -0.87 3.74 -3.85
N ALA A 43 0.00 3.20 -4.72
CA ALA A 43 -0.42 2.51 -5.93
C ALA A 43 -1.22 1.23 -5.60
N ALA A 44 -0.76 0.43 -4.63
CA ALA A 44 -1.47 -0.76 -4.17
C ALA A 44 -2.85 -0.42 -3.56
N LEU A 45 -2.93 0.63 -2.73
CA LEU A 45 -4.19 1.13 -2.17
C LEU A 45 -5.16 1.58 -3.26
N ASN A 46 -4.68 2.28 -4.29
CA ASN A 46 -5.53 2.69 -5.40
C ASN A 46 -6.07 1.50 -6.19
N GLN A 47 -5.24 0.45 -6.40
CA GLN A 47 -5.70 -0.78 -7.03
C GLN A 47 -6.76 -1.50 -6.18
N TYR A 48 -6.57 -1.56 -4.86
CA TYR A 48 -7.57 -2.10 -3.93
C TYR A 48 -8.89 -1.35 -4.01
N ASN A 49 -8.84 -0.02 -3.93
CA ASN A 49 -10.03 0.82 -4.01
C ASN A 49 -10.76 0.65 -5.34
N LYS A 50 -10.02 0.60 -6.46
CA LYS A 50 -10.60 0.37 -7.78
C LYS A 50 -11.29 -1.00 -7.86
N PHE A 51 -10.65 -2.05 -7.36
CA PHE A 51 -11.23 -3.40 -7.34
C PHE A 51 -12.54 -3.43 -6.54
N ILE A 52 -12.56 -2.82 -5.35
CA ILE A 52 -13.77 -2.70 -4.54
C ILE A 52 -14.86 -1.94 -5.30
N GLN A 53 -14.52 -0.80 -5.92
CA GLN A 53 -15.48 -0.03 -6.72
C GLN A 53 -16.06 -0.86 -7.88
N GLU A 54 -15.24 -1.57 -8.64
CA GLU A 54 -15.72 -2.38 -9.77
C GLU A 54 -16.61 -3.55 -9.34
N LYS A 55 -16.34 -4.13 -8.18
CA LYS A 55 -17.06 -5.30 -7.67
C LYS A 55 -18.34 -4.94 -6.92
N PHE A 56 -18.38 -3.77 -6.26
CA PHE A 56 -19.47 -3.38 -5.36
C PHE A 56 -20.28 -2.14 -5.82
N ASN A 57 -19.76 -1.31 -6.73
CA ASN A 57 -20.51 -0.17 -7.32
C ASN A 57 -21.12 -0.46 -8.70
N LYS A 58 -21.16 -1.73 -9.15
CA LYS A 58 -22.11 -2.14 -10.20
C LYS A 58 -23.50 -2.30 -9.58
N SER A 59 -24.16 -1.18 -9.31
CA SER A 59 -25.60 -1.09 -9.07
C SER A 59 -26.27 -0.47 -10.29
#